data_AF-A0A453DCR7-F1
#
_entry.id   AF-A0A453DCR7-F1
#
_cell.length_a   1.000
_cell.length_b   1.000
_cell.length_c   1.000
_cell.angle_alpha   90.00
_cell.angle_beta   90.00
_cell.angle_gamma   90.00
#
_symmetry.space_group_name_H-M   'P 1'
#
loop_
_entity.id
_entity.type
_entity.pdbx_description
1 polymer ?
#
loop_
_entity_poly.entity_id
_entity_poly.type
_entity_poly.pdbx_seq_one_letter_code
_entity_poly.pdbx_strand_id
1 'polypeptide(L)' 'TPTRFWEDTWLGETPLALQYPSLYNIVHRKKVYVATELNSVPLNIQFRRSLVGERWNAWLHL' A
#
# COMPACT_ATOMS: atom_id res chain seq x y z
N THR A 1 7.52 16.01 -8.27
CA THR A 1 8.00 15.28 -7.08
C THR A 1 7.49 13.85 -7.17
N PRO A 2 8.27 12.84 -6.76
CA PRO A 2 7.81 11.44 -6.83
C PRO A 2 6.67 11.20 -5.84
N THR A 3 5.57 10.64 -6.33
CA THR A 3 4.35 10.36 -5.55
C THR A 3 4.51 9.11 -4.69
N ARG A 4 4.20 9.22 -3.39
CA ARG A 4 4.29 8.13 -2.42
C ARG A 4 3.07 7.24 -2.49
N PHE A 5 3.30 5.93 -2.51
CA PHE A 5 2.24 4.93 -2.66
C PHE A 5 1.22 4.96 -1.51
N TRP A 6 1.66 5.10 -0.26
CA TRP A 6 0.74 5.05 0.89
C TRP A 6 0.25 6.43 1.34
N GLU A 7 1.11 7.44 1.21
CA GLU A 7 0.96 8.71 1.94
C GLU A 7 0.38 9.83 1.08
N ASP A 8 0.48 9.74 -0.25
CA ASP A 8 -0.08 10.75 -1.16
C ASP A 8 -1.38 10.26 -1.79
N THR A 9 -2.24 11.18 -2.22
CA THR A 9 -3.42 10.87 -3.02
C THR A 9 -3.01 10.67 -4.47
N TRP A 10 -3.03 9.42 -4.93
CA TRP A 10 -2.80 9.06 -6.34
C TRP A 10 -3.78 8.03 -6.88
N LEU A 11 -4.56 7.42 -5.99
CA LEU A 11 -5.67 6.54 -6.29
C LEU A 11 -6.89 6.99 -5.47
N GLY A 12 -7.99 7.33 -6.13
CA GLY A 12 -9.18 7.88 -5.49
C GLY A 12 -8.96 9.30 -4.92
N GLU A 13 -9.70 9.62 -3.86
CA GLU A 13 -9.73 10.98 -3.30
C GLU A 13 -8.89 11.15 -2.02
N THR A 14 -8.51 10.04 -1.38
CA THR A 14 -7.74 10.07 -0.12
C THR A 14 -6.53 9.13 -0.19
N PRO A 15 -5.44 9.39 0.55
CA PRO A 15 -4.29 8.49 0.59
C PRO A 15 -4.66 7.08 1.06
N LEU A 16 -4.02 6.06 0.48
CA LEU A 16 -4.26 4.65 0.83
C LEU A 16 -4.02 4.35 2.31
N ALA A 17 -3.09 5.06 2.96
CA ALA A 17 -2.85 4.94 4.40
C ALA A 17 -4.06 5.33 5.26
N LEU A 18 -4.92 6.23 4.77
CA LEU A 18 -6.15 6.64 5.46
C LEU A 18 -7.31 5.70 5.15
N GLN A 19 -7.39 5.19 3.91
CA GLN A 19 -8.42 4.24 3.50
C GLN A 19 -8.21 2.86 4.15
N TYR A 20 -6.95 2.40 4.25
CA TYR A 20 -6.61 1.08 4.76
C TYR A 20 -5.59 1.16 5.92
N PRO A 21 -5.97 1.75 7.07
CA PRO A 21 -5.03 1.97 8.18
C PRO A 21 -4.51 0.65 8.77
N SER A 22 -5.32 -0.42 8.78
CA SER A 22 -4.93 -1.74 9.27
C SER A 22 -3.84 -2.39 8.40
N LEU A 23 -3.91 -2.17 7.09
CA LEU A 23 -2.95 -2.63 6.10
C LEU A 23 -1.68 -1.79 6.17
N TYR A 24 -1.80 -0.47 6.18
CA TYR A 24 -0.67 0.45 6.31
C TYR A 24 0.17 0.19 7.55
N ASN A 25 -0.45 -0.16 8.67
CA ASN A 25 0.25 -0.47 9.92
C ASN A 25 1.14 -1.72 9.85
N ILE A 26 0.90 -2.63 8.90
CA ILE A 26 1.71 -3.83 8.73
C ILE A 26 2.68 -3.76 7.55
N VAL A 27 2.65 -2.70 6.74
CA VAL A 27 3.61 -2.52 5.65
C VAL A 27 5.03 -2.37 6.19
N HIS A 28 5.98 -3.05 5.56
CA HIS A 28 7.40 -2.98 5.93
C HIS A 28 8.02 -1.64 5.51
N ARG A 29 7.78 -1.24 4.25
CA ARG A 29 8.32 -0.02 3.63
C ARG A 29 7.19 0.96 3.31
N LYS A 30 7.01 1.95 4.18
CA LYS A 30 5.97 2.99 4.01
C LYS A 30 6.35 4.06 2.98
N LYS A 31 7.65 4.34 2.87
CA LYS A 31 8.24 5.33 1.95
C LYS A 31 8.58 4.71 0.60
N VAL A 32 7.58 4.15 -0.07
CA VAL A 32 7.70 3.61 -1.43
C VAL A 32 6.98 4.50 -2.42
N TYR A 33 7.43 4.52 -3.67
CA TYR A 33 6.90 5.38 -4.72
C TYR A 33 6.08 4.59 -5.72
N VAL A 34 5.01 5.20 -6.21
CA VAL A 34 4.10 4.59 -7.21
C VAL A 34 4.87 4.10 -8.43
N ALA A 35 5.79 4.92 -8.95
CA ALA A 35 6.60 4.60 -10.13
C ALA A 35 7.54 3.40 -9.93
N THR A 36 7.93 3.09 -8.69
CA THR A 36 8.81 1.96 -8.38
C THR A 36 7.99 0.69 -8.16
N GLU A 37 6.88 0.80 -7.44
CA GLU A 37 6.04 -0.36 -7.09
C GLU A 37 5.26 -0.88 -8.30
N LEU A 38 4.68 0.01 -9.11
CA LEU A 38 3.90 -0.38 -10.30
C LEU A 38 4.76 -0.89 -11.48
N ASN A 39 6.07 -0.65 -11.44
CA ASN A 39 6.99 -1.12 -12.48
C ASN A 39 7.55 -2.52 -12.16
N SER A 40 7.02 -3.19 -11.12
CA SER A 40 7.38 -4.55 -10.73
C SER A 40 6.18 -5.49 -10.87
N VAL A 41 6.41 -6.69 -11.42
CA VAL A 41 5.40 -7.76 -11.51
C VAL A 41 5.97 -9.02 -10.83
N PRO A 42 5.42 -9.46 -9.69
CA PRO A 42 4.32 -8.86 -8.91
C PRO A 42 4.75 -7.57 -8.16
N LEU A 43 3.78 -6.80 -7.65
CA LEU A 43 4.02 -5.62 -6.82
C LEU A 43 5.04 -5.91 -5.69
N ASN A 44 6.06 -5.08 -5.56
CA ASN A 44 7.14 -5.23 -4.58
C ASN A 44 6.77 -4.75 -3.16
N ILE A 45 5.55 -5.07 -2.71
CA ILE A 45 5.05 -4.65 -1.40
C ILE A 45 5.34 -5.73 -0.36
N GLN A 46 6.17 -5.37 0.62
CA GLN A 46 6.55 -6.24 1.73
C GLN A 46 5.77 -5.91 3.00
N PHE A 47 5.33 -6.93 3.72
CA PHE A 47 4.60 -6.81 4.99
C PHE A 47 5.41 -7.36 6.17
N ARG A 48 5.32 -6.70 7.33
CA ARG A 48 5.91 -7.13 8.61
C ARG A 48 5.09 -8.21 9.31
N ARG A 49 3.83 -8.39 8.91
CA ARG A 49 2.87 -9.36 9.46
C ARG A 49 2.17 -10.07 8.31
N SER A 50 1.68 -11.27 8.58
CA SER A 50 0.91 -12.03 7.60
C SER A 50 -0.34 -11.29 7.16
N LEU A 51 -0.60 -11.31 5.86
CA LEU A 51 -1.86 -10.91 5.25
C LEU A 51 -2.88 -12.04 5.44
N VAL A 52 -3.71 -11.93 6.48
CA VAL A 52 -4.75 -12.91 6.79
C VAL A 52 -6.04 -12.21 7.22
N GLY A 53 -7.18 -12.86 7.02
CA GLY A 53 -8.50 -12.33 7.38
C GLY A 53 -8.78 -10.98 6.75
N GLU A 54 -9.26 -10.03 7.54
CA GLU A 54 -9.61 -8.67 7.09
C GLU A 54 -8.48 -7.94 6.33
N ARG A 55 -7.22 -8.23 6.66
CA ARG A 55 -6.08 -7.59 5.96
C ARG A 55 -5.87 -8.15 4.56
N TRP A 56 -6.19 -9.43 4.36
CA TRP A 56 -6.18 -10.05 3.04
C TRP A 56 -7.30 -9.49 2.18
N ASN A 57 -8.52 -9.36 2.73
CA ASN A 57 -9.64 -8.74 2.03
C ASN A 57 -9.34 -7.29 1.65
N ALA A 58 -8.79 -6.50 2.59
CA ALA A 58 -8.35 -5.13 2.32
C ALA A 58 -7.31 -5.05 1.21
N TRP A 59 -6.35 -5.98 1.15
CA TRP A 59 -5.34 -6.03 0.10
C TRP A 59 -5.93 -6.39 -1.27
N LEU A 60 -6.91 -7.30 -1.32
CA LEU A 60 -7.59 -7.65 -2.58
C LEU A 60 -8.50 -6.54 -3.12
N HIS A 61 -8.91 -5.60 -2.27
CA HIS A 61 -9.74 -4.46 -2.62
C HIS A 61 -8.93 -3.18 -2.92
N LEU A 62 -7.59 -3.29 -2.95
CA LEU A 62 -6.66 -2.19 -3.24
C LEU A 62 -6.36 -2.11 -4.74
#